data_AF-A0A2Z5YWT1-F1
#
_entry.id   AF-A0A2Z5YWT1-F1
#
_cell.length_a   1.000
_cell.length_b   1.000
_cell.length_c   1.000
_cell.angle_alpha   90.00
_cell.angle_beta   90.00
_cell.angle_gamma   90.00
#
_symmetry.space_group_name_H-M   'P 1'
#
loop_
_entity.id
_entity.type
_entity.pdbx_description
1 polymer ?
#
loop_
_entity_poly.entity_id
_entity_poly.type
_entity_poly.pdbx_seq_one_letter_code
_entity_poly.pdbx_strand_id
1 'polypeptide(L)'
;MTLQNAFGRYDIAAQEDRSAPRTKIAIPAQLRPSGARPFQTVVNDLSLSGFSATSITRLHPGSVCWLTLPGLAALQAEVIWWDDNRCGCAFAQLLNPIVHDAIIDRHSGNNTMFGG
;
A
#
# COMPACT_ATOMS: atom_id res chain seq x y z
N MET A 1 25.24 -17.68 37.40
CA MET A 1 25.39 -18.12 36.00
C MET A 1 24.34 -17.42 35.15
N THR A 2 24.74 -16.44 34.36
CA THR A 2 23.91 -15.68 33.42
C THR A 2 23.82 -16.44 32.09
N LEU A 3 22.60 -16.64 31.57
CA LEU A 3 22.39 -17.04 30.18
C LEU A 3 21.51 -15.99 29.49
N GLN A 4 22.18 -15.23 28.63
CA GLN A 4 21.59 -14.30 27.68
C GLN A 4 20.76 -15.08 26.65
N ASN A 5 19.53 -14.63 26.38
CA ASN A 5 18.71 -15.20 25.31
C ASN A 5 18.44 -14.11 24.27
N ALA A 6 19.20 -14.19 23.18
CA ALA A 6 19.31 -13.21 22.11
C ALA A 6 18.21 -13.37 21.06
N PHE A 7 16.98 -12.97 21.38
CA PHE A 7 15.85 -13.03 20.44
C PHE A 7 15.33 -11.65 19.98
N GLY A 8 16.18 -10.63 19.92
CA GLY A 8 15.70 -9.25 19.71
C GLY A 8 16.32 -8.47 18.55
N ARG A 9 17.07 -9.08 17.63
CA ARG A 9 17.81 -8.31 16.60
C ARG A 9 17.90 -8.92 15.20
N TYR A 10 17.47 -10.17 14.99
CA TYR A 10 17.59 -10.83 13.67
C TYR A 10 16.34 -10.69 12.78
N ASP A 11 15.20 -10.34 13.36
CA ASP A 11 13.96 -10.01 12.67
C ASP A 11 13.95 -8.57 12.09
N ILE A 12 14.78 -7.68 12.65
CA ILE A 12 14.85 -6.27 12.24
C ILE A 12 15.77 -6.09 11.01
N ALA A 13 16.91 -6.78 10.99
CA ALA A 13 17.91 -6.61 9.92
C ALA A 13 17.52 -7.24 8.56
N ALA A 14 16.68 -8.27 8.56
CA ALA A 14 16.25 -8.94 7.32
C ALA A 14 15.14 -8.18 6.56
N GLN A 15 14.59 -7.12 7.13
CA GLN A 15 13.51 -6.33 6.52
C GLN A 15 14.02 -5.11 5.73
N GLU A 16 15.31 -4.77 5.80
CA GLU A 16 15.82 -3.46 5.34
C GLU A 16 16.47 -3.46 3.95
N ASP A 17 16.63 -4.60 3.27
CA ASP A 17 17.41 -4.69 2.01
C ASP A 17 16.56 -4.90 0.73
N ARG A 18 15.26 -5.18 0.82
CA ARG A 18 14.45 -5.47 -0.38
C ARG A 18 13.11 -4.73 -0.43
N SER A 19 13.17 -3.57 -1.07
CA SER A 19 12.09 -2.86 -1.80
C SER A 19 11.97 -1.42 -1.31
N ALA A 20 11.77 -0.51 -2.27
CA ALA A 20 11.59 0.94 -2.11
C ALA A 20 10.91 1.37 -0.79
N PRO A 21 11.27 2.52 -0.19
CA PRO A 21 10.69 3.00 1.06
C PRO A 21 9.16 3.00 0.98
N ARG A 22 8.55 2.05 1.67
CA ARG A 22 7.10 1.83 1.71
C ARG A 22 6.51 2.68 2.82
N THR A 23 6.08 3.88 2.46
CA THR A 23 5.46 4.80 3.43
C THR A 23 4.14 4.19 3.88
N LYS A 24 4.09 3.72 5.14
CA LYS A 24 2.86 3.25 5.77
C LYS A 24 1.89 4.42 5.86
N ILE A 25 0.85 4.36 5.05
CA ILE A 25 -0.21 5.37 4.97
C ILE A 25 -1.54 4.66 5.03
N ALA A 26 -2.57 5.31 5.55
CA ALA A 26 -3.94 4.78 5.52
C ALA A 26 -4.79 5.72 4.68
N ILE A 27 -4.82 5.49 3.37
CA ILE A 27 -5.57 6.35 2.45
C ILE A 27 -6.88 5.67 2.09
N PRO A 28 -8.04 6.26 2.45
CA PRO A 28 -9.32 5.77 1.97
C PRO A 28 -9.35 5.97 0.46
N ALA A 29 -9.54 4.88 -0.28
CA ALA A 29 -9.57 4.87 -1.73
C ALA A 29 -10.74 4.03 -2.22
N GLN A 30 -11.04 4.12 -3.51
CA GLN A 30 -12.00 3.24 -4.16
C GLN A 30 -11.26 2.34 -5.13
N LEU A 31 -11.36 1.03 -4.95
CA LEU A 31 -10.81 0.04 -5.87
C LEU A 31 -11.92 -0.52 -6.74
N ARG A 32 -11.67 -0.55 -8.05
CA ARG A 32 -12.58 -1.14 -9.03
C ARG A 32 -11.85 -2.23 -9.81
N PRO A 33 -12.03 -3.52 -9.49
CA PRO A 33 -11.53 -4.60 -10.31
C PRO A 33 -12.27 -4.66 -11.66
N SER A 34 -11.60 -5.16 -12.69
CA SER A 34 -12.22 -5.42 -13.98
C SER A 34 -13.31 -6.49 -13.83
N GLY A 35 -14.52 -6.18 -14.29
CA GLY A 35 -15.67 -7.09 -14.18
C GLY A 35 -16.36 -7.13 -12.81
N ALA A 36 -15.91 -6.35 -11.83
CA ALA A 36 -16.55 -6.24 -10.52
C ALA A 36 -17.02 -4.80 -10.22
N ARG A 37 -17.90 -4.68 -9.22
CA ARG A 37 -18.34 -3.37 -8.72
C ARG A 37 -17.21 -2.69 -7.96
N PRO A 38 -17.07 -1.35 -8.06
CA PRO A 38 -16.14 -0.62 -7.21
C PRO A 38 -16.51 -0.77 -5.73
N PHE A 39 -15.51 -0.85 -4.87
CA PHE A 39 -15.68 -0.89 -3.42
C PHE A 39 -14.68 0.03 -2.71
N GLN A 40 -15.02 0.46 -1.50
CA GLN A 40 -14.13 1.23 -0.67
C GLN A 40 -13.03 0.34 -0.09
N THR A 41 -11.79 0.81 -0.20
CA THR A 41 -10.59 0.14 0.28
C THR A 41 -9.74 1.14 1.05
N VAL A 42 -8.75 0.63 1.76
CA VAL A 42 -7.70 1.45 2.37
C VAL A 42 -6.38 1.03 1.76
N VAL A 43 -5.68 1.98 1.14
CA VAL A 43 -4.29 1.80 0.73
C VAL A 43 -3.45 1.89 1.99
N ASN A 44 -2.74 0.80 2.31
CA ASN A 44 -1.89 0.66 3.48
C ASN A 44 -0.44 1.09 3.20
N ASP A 45 -0.04 1.04 1.94
CA ASP A 45 1.30 1.31 1.46
C ASP A 45 1.24 1.73 -0.01
N LEU A 46 2.03 2.74 -0.39
CA LEU A 46 2.12 3.26 -1.74
C LEU A 46 3.60 3.42 -2.14
N SER A 47 3.90 3.03 -3.37
CA SER A 47 5.19 3.23 -4.02
C SER A 47 4.98 3.73 -5.45
N LEU A 48 6.07 4.11 -6.13
CA LEU A 48 6.01 4.50 -7.55
C LEU A 48 5.54 3.36 -8.46
N SER A 49 5.83 2.10 -8.09
CA SER A 49 5.54 0.93 -8.92
C SER A 49 4.24 0.21 -8.58
N GLY A 50 3.65 0.51 -7.42
CA GLY A 50 2.46 -0.20 -6.96
C GLY A 50 2.04 0.22 -5.57
N PHE A 51 1.02 -0.44 -5.07
CA PHE A 51 0.43 -0.17 -3.77
C PHE A 51 -0.07 -1.47 -3.13
N SER A 52 -0.21 -1.45 -1.81
CA SER A 52 -0.88 -2.51 -1.06
C SER A 52 -2.17 -1.94 -0.47
N ALA A 53 -3.28 -2.64 -0.66
CA ALA A 53 -4.58 -2.19 -0.17
C ALA A 53 -5.38 -3.33 0.48
N THR A 54 -6.24 -2.97 1.42
CA THR A 54 -7.13 -3.91 2.10
C THR A 54 -8.37 -4.16 1.24
N SER A 55 -8.53 -5.38 0.75
CA SER A 55 -9.68 -5.79 -0.06
C SER A 55 -10.64 -6.65 0.74
N ILE A 56 -11.92 -6.24 0.76
CA ILE A 56 -12.99 -7.04 1.37
C ILE A 56 -13.40 -8.22 0.50
N THR A 57 -13.07 -8.16 -0.79
CA THR A 57 -13.33 -9.23 -1.75
C THR A 57 -12.04 -9.94 -2.15
N ARG A 58 -12.16 -11.19 -2.59
CA ARG A 58 -11.04 -11.93 -3.15
C ARG A 58 -10.70 -11.36 -4.52
N LEU A 59 -9.45 -10.93 -4.69
CA LEU A 59 -8.92 -10.50 -5.97
C LEU A 59 -8.04 -11.59 -6.56
N HIS A 60 -8.23 -11.88 -7.83
CA HIS A 60 -7.40 -12.84 -8.54
C HIS A 60 -6.12 -12.16 -9.03
N PRO A 61 -4.93 -12.71 -8.72
CA PRO A 61 -3.69 -12.28 -9.36
C PRO A 61 -3.81 -12.28 -10.88
N GLY A 62 -3.24 -11.30 -11.56
CA GLY A 62 -3.40 -11.05 -12.99
C GLY A 62 -4.63 -10.22 -13.38
N SER A 63 -5.52 -9.93 -12.43
CA SER A 63 -6.69 -9.07 -12.69
C SER A 63 -6.29 -7.60 -12.76
N VAL A 64 -6.77 -6.89 -13.77
CA VAL A 64 -6.66 -5.42 -13.84
C VAL A 64 -7.65 -4.78 -12.86
N CYS A 65 -7.20 -3.75 -12.16
CA CYS A 65 -8.00 -2.93 -11.27
C CYS A 65 -7.72 -1.44 -11.49
N TRP A 66 -8.64 -0.60 -11.05
CA TRP A 66 -8.49 0.85 -11.04
C TRP A 66 -8.61 1.36 -9.62
N LEU A 67 -7.57 2.06 -9.15
CA LEU A 67 -7.52 2.70 -7.86
C LEU A 67 -7.85 4.20 -8.02
N THR A 68 -8.94 4.63 -7.41
CA THR A 68 -9.30 6.06 -7.33
C THR A 68 -8.97 6.57 -5.94
N LEU A 69 -7.99 7.48 -5.85
CA LEU A 69 -7.65 8.18 -4.62
C LEU A 69 -8.45 9.49 -4.51
N PRO A 70 -8.73 9.97 -3.29
CA PRO A 70 -9.50 11.19 -3.08
C PRO A 70 -8.75 12.39 -3.65
N GLY A 71 -9.37 13.07 -4.63
CA GLY A 71 -8.76 14.22 -5.32
C GLY A 71 -7.84 13.84 -6.48
N LEU A 72 -7.77 12.56 -6.88
CA LEU A 72 -7.00 12.09 -8.03
C LEU A 72 -7.88 11.33 -9.03
N ALA A 73 -7.36 11.20 -10.25
CA ALA A 73 -7.95 10.33 -11.26
C ALA A 73 -7.74 8.84 -10.93
N ALA A 74 -8.55 7.98 -11.54
CA ALA A 74 -8.44 6.54 -11.39
C ALA A 74 -7.14 6.03 -12.05
N LEU A 75 -6.28 5.40 -11.24
CA LEU A 75 -5.00 4.83 -11.66
C LEU A 75 -5.17 3.34 -11.99
N GLN A 76 -4.74 2.93 -13.18
CA GLN A 76 -4.80 1.53 -13.59
C GLN A 76 -3.65 0.74 -12.95
N ALA A 77 -3.99 -0.44 -12.42
CA ALA A 77 -3.05 -1.37 -11.80
C ALA A 77 -3.46 -2.82 -12.08
N GLU A 78 -2.57 -3.75 -11.78
CA GLU A 78 -2.78 -5.19 -11.88
C GLU A 78 -2.51 -5.84 -10.53
N VAL A 79 -3.38 -6.74 -10.11
CA VAL A 79 -3.23 -7.49 -8.87
C VAL A 79 -2.09 -8.50 -9.03
N ILE A 80 -1.03 -8.38 -8.25
CA ILE A 80 0.11 -9.30 -8.26
C ILE A 80 -0.11 -10.45 -7.29
N TRP A 81 -0.72 -10.16 -6.14
CA TRP A 81 -1.02 -11.16 -5.13
C TRP A 81 -2.21 -10.72 -4.27
N TRP A 82 -2.85 -11.68 -3.65
CA TRP A 82 -3.89 -11.47 -2.64
C TRP A 82 -3.66 -12.46 -1.50
N ASP A 83 -3.63 -11.94 -0.27
CA ASP A 83 -3.39 -12.70 0.96
C ASP A 83 -4.11 -12.04 2.13
N ASP A 84 -4.82 -12.82 2.96
CA ASP A 84 -5.49 -12.36 4.19
C ASP A 84 -6.14 -10.96 4.10
N ASN A 85 -7.10 -10.80 3.17
CA ASN A 85 -7.79 -9.53 2.91
C ASN A 85 -6.89 -8.35 2.48
N ARG A 86 -5.66 -8.61 2.07
CA ARG A 86 -4.75 -7.66 1.44
C ARG A 86 -4.51 -8.04 0.01
N CYS A 87 -4.37 -7.02 -0.83
CA CYS A 87 -3.95 -7.17 -2.20
C CYS A 87 -2.75 -6.29 -2.47
N GLY A 88 -1.76 -6.85 -3.14
CA GLY A 88 -0.67 -6.09 -3.75
C GLY A 88 -1.01 -5.85 -5.20
N CYS A 89 -1.06 -4.59 -5.61
CA CYS A 89 -1.31 -4.19 -6.99
C CYS A 89 -0.09 -3.44 -7.54
N ALA A 90 0.35 -3.77 -8.75
CA ALA A 90 1.38 -3.04 -9.48
C ALA A 90 0.71 -2.07 -10.46
N PHE A 91 1.16 -0.82 -10.53
CA PHE A 91 0.61 0.11 -11.50
C PHE A 91 0.98 -0.33 -12.92
N ALA A 92 0.03 -0.22 -13.84
CA ALA A 92 0.28 -0.54 -15.25
C ALA A 92 1.35 0.39 -15.86
N GLN A 93 1.44 1.62 -15.35
CA GLN A 93 2.50 2.56 -15.64
C GLN A 93 2.99 3.16 -14.31
N LEU A 94 4.31 3.33 -14.17
CA LEU A 94 4.91 3.94 -12.99
C LEU A 94 4.18 5.24 -12.62
N LEU A 95 3.83 5.38 -11.35
CA LEU A 95 3.23 6.58 -10.80
C LEU A 95 4.22 7.72 -10.93
N ASN A 96 3.72 8.91 -11.32
CA ASN A 96 4.56 10.09 -11.41
C ASN A 96 5.11 10.44 -10.00
N PRO A 97 6.42 10.65 -9.83
CA PRO A 97 7.01 10.99 -8.53
C PRO A 97 6.37 12.24 -7.90
N ILE A 98 5.93 13.21 -8.69
CA ILE A 98 5.22 14.40 -8.19
C ILE A 98 3.86 14.02 -7.58
N VAL A 99 3.14 13.10 -8.24
CA VAL A 99 1.83 12.63 -7.76
C VAL A 99 2.00 11.80 -6.50
N HIS A 100 3.00 10.91 -6.48
CA HIS A 100 3.37 10.15 -5.28
C HIS A 100 3.66 11.09 -4.11
N ASP A 101 4.55 12.05 -4.29
CA ASP A 101 4.93 13.02 -3.26
C ASP A 101 3.73 13.82 -2.76
N ALA A 102 2.88 14.33 -3.66
CA ALA A 102 1.65 15.03 -3.30
C ALA A 102 0.66 14.16 -2.50
N ILE A 103 0.56 12.87 -2.81
CA ILE A 103 -0.27 11.93 -2.03
C ILE A 103 0.32 11.73 -0.64
N ILE A 104 1.64 11.53 -0.55
CA ILE A 104 2.35 11.35 0.71
C ILE A 104 2.24 12.61 1.57
N ASP A 105 2.55 13.79 1.05
CA ASP A 105 2.47 15.08 1.76
C ASP A 105 1.06 15.30 2.33
N ARG A 106 0.03 15.10 1.50
CA ARG A 106 -1.37 15.28 1.88
C ARG A 106 -1.82 14.37 3.04
N HIS A 107 -1.29 13.15 3.14
CA HIS A 107 -1.73 12.17 4.13
C HIS A 107 -0.75 11.96 5.29
N SER A 108 0.53 12.29 5.09
CA SER A 108 1.57 12.29 6.12
C SER A 108 1.36 13.42 7.12
N GLY A 109 0.76 14.54 6.70
CA GLY A 109 0.42 15.67 7.57
C GLY A 109 -0.66 15.39 8.63
N ASN A 110 -1.29 14.21 8.64
CA ASN A 110 -2.38 13.89 9.57
C ASN A 110 -1.96 13.04 10.78
N ASN A 111 -0.66 12.76 10.97
CA ASN A 111 -0.15 11.91 12.06
C ASN A 111 0.56 12.67 13.21
N THR A 112 0.48 14.01 13.29
CA THR A 112 1.23 14.80 14.29
C THR A 112 0.37 15.51 15.34
N MET A 113 -0.82 15.01 15.68
CA MET A 113 -1.67 15.67 16.69
C MET A 113 -2.20 14.77 17.82
N PHE A 114 -1.38 13.90 18.43
CA PHE A 114 -1.59 13.44 19.81
C PHE A 114 -0.25 13.14 20.48
N GLY A 115 0.35 14.14 21.10
CA GLY A 115 1.61 14.02 21.83
C GLY A 115 2.02 15.36 22.43
N GLY A 116 1.24 15.85 23.39
CA GLY A 116 1.54 16.99 24.25
C GLY A 116 1.16 16.64 25.68
#